data_AF-A0A925QLU0-F1
#
_entry.id   AF-A0A925QLU0-F1
#
_cell.length_a   1.000
_cell.length_b   1.000
_cell.length_c   1.000
_cell.angle_alpha   90.00
_cell.angle_beta   90.00
_cell.angle_gamma   90.00
#
_symmetry.space_group_name_H-M   'P 1'
#
loop_
_entity.id
_entity.type
_entity.pdbx_description
1 polymer ?
#
loop_
_entity_poly.entity_id
_entity_poly.type
_entity_poly.pdbx_seq_one_letter_code
_entity_poly.pdbx_strand_id
1 'polypeptide(L)'
;MTLRQVLGLCLLLAATSSPAATAQDLLQHVDPFIGTVGEGNTFPGVSLPFGFIQVSPDTGPGSGAAGYKFDKPIRGFSQQHISGMGGPLYGHISVMPITGELARPGSTISTGKSAEAASPGYYTVTLAPWDVKVELTATRHVALHRHTFPAHEQARVVLDVSHVLYGTAMNWGSAQAVGGELRLDPQAREITGHMTYQGARSSTRRWTVYFVMQLDTDFSGFSTWGSELQLQAGQPARSGAQIGAMLDFKTRAGQVVQSKVAVSYRSVALARSYITGELPAWGFEQVRAAARAEWAQALSRVQVEGGTDAQRRMFYTALYRVHLTPNDWTGEAPERYGHGRYFENILCLWDTFRTPYPLLTLIQPQVQTGIVNTLLAYHR
;
A
#
# COMPACT_ATOMS: atom_id res chain seq x y z
N MET A 1 0.29 -10.11 84.15
CA MET A 1 1.12 -9.14 83.37
C MET A 1 1.42 -9.73 82.00
N THR A 2 0.63 -9.26 81.01
CA THR A 2 0.91 -9.02 79.58
C THR A 2 2.09 -9.66 78.85
N LEU A 3 1.82 -10.34 77.71
CA LEU A 3 2.24 -9.93 76.34
C LEU A 3 1.61 -10.86 75.27
N ARG A 4 0.53 -10.42 74.57
CA ARG A 4 0.49 -10.07 73.13
C ARG A 4 0.97 -11.16 72.17
N GLN A 5 0.07 -11.94 71.56
CA GLN A 5 -0.49 -11.72 70.19
C GLN A 5 0.56 -11.52 69.09
N VAL A 6 0.86 -12.58 68.33
CA VAL A 6 1.31 -12.49 66.93
C VAL A 6 0.62 -13.62 66.15
N LEU A 7 -0.58 -13.33 65.62
CA LEU A 7 -1.13 -14.07 64.49
C LEU A 7 -0.37 -13.59 63.24
N GLY A 8 0.44 -14.46 62.66
CA GLY A 8 1.07 -14.24 61.36
C GLY A 8 0.00 -14.29 60.26
N LEU A 9 -0.50 -13.12 59.89
CA LEU A 9 -1.35 -12.92 58.73
C LEU A 9 -0.47 -13.00 57.47
N CYS A 10 -0.32 -14.20 56.90
CA CYS A 10 0.20 -14.35 55.54
C CYS A 10 -0.85 -13.82 54.55
N LEU A 11 -0.87 -12.51 54.33
CA LEU A 11 -1.47 -11.93 53.14
C LEU A 11 -0.68 -12.45 51.94
N LEU A 12 -1.22 -13.48 51.29
CA LEU A 12 -0.95 -13.78 49.89
C LEU A 12 -1.31 -12.54 49.08
N LEU A 13 -0.32 -11.69 48.82
CA LEU A 13 -0.33 -10.80 47.66
C LEU A 13 -0.35 -11.71 46.43
N ALA A 14 -1.55 -12.12 46.03
CA ALA A 14 -1.79 -12.57 44.67
C ALA A 14 -1.48 -11.36 43.79
N ALA A 15 -0.25 -11.30 43.29
CA ALA A 15 0.08 -10.45 42.17
C ALA A 15 -0.90 -10.86 41.06
N THR A 16 -1.88 -10.01 40.77
CA THR A 16 -2.72 -10.14 39.60
C THR A 16 -1.79 -9.92 38.41
N SER A 17 -1.14 -10.98 37.93
CA SER A 17 -0.47 -10.98 36.65
C SER A 17 -1.56 -10.72 35.61
N SER A 18 -1.67 -9.47 35.16
CA SER A 18 -2.45 -9.18 33.97
C SER A 18 -1.98 -10.13 32.87
N PRO A 19 -2.89 -10.83 32.17
CA PRO A 19 -2.48 -11.71 31.09
C PRO A 19 -1.64 -10.89 30.11
N ALA A 20 -0.44 -11.37 29.80
CA ALA A 20 0.41 -10.75 28.79
C ALA A 20 -0.41 -10.62 27.50
N ALA A 21 -0.51 -9.42 26.96
CA ALA A 21 -1.23 -9.17 25.73
C ALA A 21 -0.67 -10.09 24.64
N THR A 22 -1.55 -10.82 23.93
CA THR A 22 -1.08 -11.65 22.82
C THR A 22 -0.54 -10.73 21.73
N ALA A 23 0.37 -11.23 20.88
CA ALA A 23 0.93 -10.46 19.78
C ALA A 23 -0.17 -9.83 18.87
N GLN A 24 -1.33 -10.49 18.76
CA GLN A 24 -2.47 -10.00 17.99
C GLN A 24 -3.22 -8.87 18.68
N ASP A 25 -3.24 -8.84 20.02
CA ASP A 25 -3.88 -7.78 20.79
C ASP A 25 -3.15 -6.45 20.60
N LEU A 26 -1.85 -6.47 20.32
CA LEU A 26 -1.07 -5.25 20.05
C LEU A 26 -1.56 -4.47 18.83
N LEU A 27 -2.15 -5.17 17.85
CA LEU A 27 -2.63 -4.56 16.62
C LEU A 27 -3.81 -3.60 16.84
N GLN A 28 -4.58 -3.79 17.93
CA GLN A 28 -5.69 -2.89 18.28
C GLN A 28 -5.21 -1.48 18.63
N HIS A 29 -3.94 -1.34 18.97
CA HIS A 29 -3.33 -0.05 19.29
C HIS A 29 -2.75 0.65 18.05
N VAL A 30 -2.77 0.04 16.87
CA VAL A 30 -2.30 0.72 15.66
C VAL A 30 -3.44 1.48 15.01
N ASP A 31 -3.23 2.77 14.76
CA ASP A 31 -4.13 3.63 14.00
C ASP A 31 -3.42 4.16 12.75
N PRO A 32 -3.62 3.54 11.57
CA PRO A 32 -3.02 3.98 10.33
C PRO A 32 -3.46 5.38 9.84
N PHE A 33 -4.45 6.01 10.47
CA PHE A 33 -4.85 7.38 10.15
C PHE A 33 -4.02 8.44 10.89
N ILE A 34 -3.32 8.09 11.97
CA ILE A 34 -2.42 9.04 12.64
C ILE A 34 -1.31 9.45 11.66
N GLY A 35 -1.19 10.76 11.45
CA GLY A 35 -0.25 11.37 10.50
C GLY A 35 -0.82 11.57 9.09
N THR A 36 -2.10 11.24 8.84
CA THR A 36 -2.76 11.47 7.54
C THR A 36 -3.42 12.85 7.43
N VAL A 37 -3.47 13.61 8.52
CA VAL A 37 -3.87 15.04 8.56
C VAL A 37 -2.65 15.86 8.98
N GLY A 38 -2.61 17.13 8.58
CA GLY A 38 -1.49 18.02 8.89
C GLY A 38 -0.20 17.60 8.17
N GLU A 39 0.93 17.70 8.85
CA GLU A 39 2.27 17.60 8.23
C GLU A 39 2.88 16.19 8.24
N GLY A 40 2.20 15.20 8.83
CA GLY A 40 2.75 13.85 8.98
C GLY A 40 3.05 13.13 7.65
N ASN A 41 2.33 13.46 6.57
CA ASN A 41 2.49 12.87 5.23
C ASN A 41 2.57 11.33 5.26
N THR A 42 1.64 10.69 5.96
CA THR A 42 1.51 9.23 5.97
C THR A 42 0.30 8.77 5.15
N PHE A 43 0.19 7.47 4.91
CA PHE A 43 -0.96 6.86 4.22
C PHE A 43 -1.59 5.74 5.09
N PRO A 44 -2.91 5.48 4.95
CA PRO A 44 -3.62 4.47 5.73
C PRO A 44 -3.71 3.10 5.03
N GLY A 45 -3.23 3.01 3.78
CA GLY A 45 -3.23 1.79 2.99
C GLY A 45 -2.40 0.63 3.57
N VAL A 46 -2.32 -0.43 2.79
CA VAL A 46 -1.78 -1.72 3.20
C VAL A 46 -0.34 -1.91 2.74
N SER A 47 0.48 -2.35 3.68
CA SER A 47 1.78 -2.99 3.41
C SER A 47 2.01 -4.09 4.45
N LEU A 48 2.96 -4.97 4.19
CA LEU A 48 3.56 -5.84 5.22
C LEU A 48 4.73 -5.11 5.89
N PRO A 49 5.26 -5.58 7.03
CA PRO A 49 6.52 -5.07 7.56
C PRO A 49 7.61 -5.09 6.48
N PHE A 50 8.10 -3.90 6.12
CA PHE A 50 9.06 -3.66 5.05
C PHE A 50 8.60 -4.15 3.66
N GLY A 51 7.28 -4.27 3.43
CA GLY A 51 6.74 -4.82 2.19
C GLY A 51 7.05 -3.95 0.97
N PHE A 52 7.36 -4.56 -0.17
CA PHE A 52 7.63 -3.84 -1.42
C PHE A 52 6.37 -3.12 -1.94
N ILE A 53 5.22 -3.79 -1.86
CA ILE A 53 3.93 -3.19 -2.21
C ILE A 53 3.42 -2.35 -1.04
N GLN A 54 2.93 -1.16 -1.36
CA GLN A 54 2.35 -0.21 -0.43
C GLN A 54 1.09 0.34 -1.09
N VAL A 55 0.02 -0.46 -1.12
CA VAL A 55 -1.22 -0.13 -1.82
C VAL A 55 -2.08 0.78 -0.94
N SER A 56 -2.49 1.95 -1.44
CA SER A 56 -3.23 2.92 -0.64
C SER A 56 -4.18 3.75 -1.48
N PRO A 57 -5.27 4.30 -0.89
CA PRO A 57 -6.02 5.39 -1.53
C PRO A 57 -5.13 6.59 -1.84
N ASP A 58 -5.29 7.12 -3.06
CA ASP A 58 -4.78 8.41 -3.51
C ASP A 58 -5.88 9.47 -3.34
N THR A 59 -5.53 10.68 -2.90
CA THR A 59 -6.45 11.82 -2.74
C THR A 59 -5.91 13.06 -3.46
N GLY A 60 -6.69 14.14 -3.51
CA GLY A 60 -6.42 15.30 -4.39
C GLY A 60 -5.14 16.12 -4.17
N PRO A 61 -4.92 17.18 -4.96
CA PRO A 61 -3.76 18.04 -4.84
C PRO A 61 -3.57 18.52 -3.41
N GLY A 62 -2.32 18.65 -2.99
CA GLY A 62 -1.97 18.97 -1.62
C GLY A 62 -2.13 17.79 -0.65
N SER A 63 -2.07 16.55 -1.15
CA SER A 63 -2.06 15.37 -0.28
C SER A 63 -0.68 14.94 0.20
N GLY A 64 0.35 15.68 -0.22
CA GLY A 64 1.73 15.44 0.19
C GLY A 64 2.30 14.19 -0.47
N ALA A 65 3.50 13.80 -0.01
CA ALA A 65 4.28 12.74 -0.64
C ALA A 65 3.61 11.35 -0.60
N ALA A 66 2.84 11.10 0.46
CA ALA A 66 2.14 9.84 0.68
C ALA A 66 0.82 9.73 -0.08
N GLY A 67 0.43 10.74 -0.86
CA GLY A 67 -0.75 10.70 -1.73
C GLY A 67 -2.09 10.83 -1.03
N TYR A 68 -2.13 10.79 0.31
CA TYR A 68 -3.37 10.73 1.08
C TYR A 68 -3.53 11.84 2.12
N LYS A 69 -4.74 12.44 2.17
CA LYS A 69 -5.24 13.21 3.32
C LYS A 69 -6.63 12.76 3.71
N PHE A 70 -6.86 12.61 5.00
CA PHE A 70 -8.10 12.02 5.54
C PHE A 70 -9.37 12.76 5.11
N ASP A 71 -9.30 14.09 5.05
CA ASP A 71 -10.41 14.99 4.73
C ASP A 71 -10.63 15.20 3.23
N LYS A 72 -9.85 14.55 2.37
CA LYS A 72 -9.90 14.76 0.91
C LYS A 72 -10.63 13.63 0.15
N PRO A 73 -11.24 13.97 -0.99
CA PRO A 73 -11.82 12.99 -1.91
C PRO A 73 -10.79 11.98 -2.42
N ILE A 74 -11.22 10.73 -2.60
CA ILE A 74 -10.42 9.64 -3.18
C ILE A 74 -10.39 9.77 -4.70
N ARG A 75 -9.25 9.42 -5.29
CA ARG A 75 -8.98 9.50 -6.73
C ARG A 75 -8.64 8.17 -7.39
N GLY A 76 -8.19 7.21 -6.59
CA GLY A 76 -7.81 5.89 -7.03
C GLY A 76 -7.07 5.16 -5.92
N PHE A 77 -6.58 3.97 -6.24
CA PHE A 77 -5.79 3.13 -5.33
C PHE A 77 -4.54 2.67 -6.05
N SER A 78 -3.42 3.37 -5.84
CA SER A 78 -2.14 3.05 -6.47
C SER A 78 -1.28 2.08 -5.63
N GLN A 79 -0.32 1.40 -6.28
CA GLN A 79 0.33 0.22 -5.68
C GLN A 79 1.61 0.54 -4.88
N GLN A 80 2.11 1.77 -4.99
CA GLN A 80 3.35 2.18 -4.32
C GLN A 80 3.19 3.57 -3.71
N HIS A 81 3.73 3.73 -2.50
CA HIS A 81 3.67 4.93 -1.70
C HIS A 81 4.95 5.08 -0.88
N ILE A 82 5.13 6.21 -0.21
CA ILE A 82 6.19 6.40 0.78
C ILE A 82 5.62 7.19 1.96
N SER A 83 5.97 6.80 3.18
CA SER A 83 5.45 7.41 4.40
C SER A 83 6.42 8.46 4.94
N GLY A 84 5.92 9.64 5.28
CA GLY A 84 6.66 10.69 6.00
C GLY A 84 7.59 11.55 5.14
N MET A 85 7.63 11.34 3.83
CA MET A 85 8.52 12.10 2.95
C MET A 85 7.99 13.53 2.66
N GLY A 86 8.90 14.46 2.39
CA GLY A 86 8.59 15.86 2.04
C GLY A 86 8.18 16.13 0.59
N GLY A 87 8.31 15.17 -0.34
CA GLY A 87 7.91 15.36 -1.74
C GLY A 87 7.46 14.06 -2.42
N PRO A 88 6.63 14.14 -3.48
CA PRO A 88 6.02 12.97 -4.11
C PRO A 88 7.04 12.16 -4.90
N LEU A 89 6.80 10.85 -4.99
CA LEU A 89 7.56 9.95 -5.86
C LEU A 89 6.65 8.98 -6.63
N TYR A 90 5.68 8.37 -5.93
CA TYR A 90 4.92 7.23 -6.44
C TYR A 90 3.53 7.60 -6.97
N GLY A 91 2.51 6.76 -6.75
CA GLY A 91 1.22 6.84 -7.42
C GLY A 91 1.08 5.89 -8.60
N HIS A 92 2.06 5.02 -8.83
CA HIS A 92 2.09 4.22 -10.04
C HIS A 92 1.00 3.15 -10.03
N ILE A 93 0.39 2.94 -11.20
CA ILE A 93 -0.60 1.90 -11.47
C ILE A 93 -1.81 2.03 -10.53
N SER A 94 -2.73 2.94 -10.85
CA SER A 94 -3.91 3.21 -10.04
C SER A 94 -5.12 2.41 -10.52
N VAL A 95 -5.79 1.73 -9.59
CA VAL A 95 -7.06 1.02 -9.83
C VAL A 95 -8.19 1.81 -9.19
N MET A 96 -9.30 1.96 -9.89
CA MET A 96 -10.46 2.69 -9.39
C MET A 96 -11.77 2.03 -9.84
N PRO A 97 -12.55 1.43 -8.92
CA PRO A 97 -13.86 0.89 -9.26
C PRO A 97 -14.93 2.00 -9.22
N ILE A 98 -15.82 2.02 -10.22
CA ILE A 98 -16.90 3.02 -10.35
C ILE A 98 -18.19 2.37 -10.84
N THR A 99 -19.32 3.06 -10.72
CA THR A 99 -20.55 2.76 -11.46
C THR A 99 -20.92 3.94 -12.36
N GLY A 100 -21.54 3.65 -13.50
CA GLY A 100 -21.94 4.66 -14.47
C GLY A 100 -20.78 5.09 -15.38
N GLU A 101 -20.85 6.30 -15.93
CA GLU A 101 -19.90 6.76 -16.94
C GLU A 101 -18.62 7.33 -16.35
N LEU A 102 -17.49 7.03 -17.00
CA LEU A 102 -16.25 7.75 -16.80
C LEU A 102 -16.31 9.06 -17.58
N ALA A 103 -16.45 10.19 -16.89
CA ALA A 103 -16.62 11.51 -17.51
C ALA A 103 -15.52 11.83 -18.55
N ARG A 104 -14.25 11.53 -18.24
CA ARG A 104 -13.14 11.61 -19.20
C ARG A 104 -11.97 10.70 -18.80
N PRO A 105 -11.42 9.89 -19.71
CA PRO A 105 -10.19 9.12 -19.48
C PRO A 105 -9.01 10.02 -19.11
N GLY A 106 -8.16 9.57 -18.19
CA GLY A 106 -7.03 10.36 -17.68
C GLY A 106 -7.40 11.64 -16.93
N SER A 107 -8.69 11.99 -16.84
CA SER A 107 -9.14 13.02 -15.90
C SER A 107 -9.14 12.44 -14.49
N THR A 108 -8.89 13.29 -13.51
CA THR A 108 -8.86 12.80 -12.15
C THR A 108 -10.27 12.49 -11.66
N ILE A 109 -10.57 11.19 -11.53
CA ILE A 109 -11.70 10.73 -10.74
C ILE A 109 -11.53 11.32 -9.33
N SER A 110 -12.58 11.90 -8.77
CA SER A 110 -12.53 12.53 -7.44
C SER A 110 -13.86 12.32 -6.76
N THR A 111 -13.87 11.52 -5.70
CA THR A 111 -15.11 11.01 -5.12
C THR A 111 -15.15 11.15 -3.61
N GLY A 112 -16.36 11.39 -3.08
CA GLY A 112 -16.62 11.34 -1.65
C GLY A 112 -16.48 9.91 -1.13
N LYS A 113 -16.15 9.79 0.15
CA LYS A 113 -15.99 8.52 0.84
C LYS A 113 -16.84 8.46 2.10
N SER A 114 -17.23 7.24 2.46
CA SER A 114 -17.92 6.93 3.70
C SER A 114 -17.42 5.59 4.24
N ALA A 115 -17.66 5.31 5.52
CA ALA A 115 -17.29 4.05 6.18
C ALA A 115 -15.83 3.63 5.92
N GLU A 116 -14.89 4.55 6.15
CA GLU A 116 -13.46 4.31 5.97
C GLU A 116 -12.84 3.74 7.24
N ALA A 117 -12.07 2.66 7.12
CA ALA A 117 -11.37 2.03 8.23
C ALA A 117 -10.04 1.42 7.76
N ALA A 118 -9.06 1.38 8.66
CA ALA A 118 -7.74 0.83 8.40
C ALA A 118 -7.19 0.12 9.63
N SER A 119 -6.40 -0.92 9.40
CA SER A 119 -5.68 -1.68 10.42
C SER A 119 -4.43 -2.31 9.78
N PRO A 120 -3.44 -2.78 10.56
CA PRO A 120 -2.26 -3.44 9.98
C PRO A 120 -2.65 -4.60 9.04
N GLY A 121 -2.28 -4.48 7.76
CA GLY A 121 -2.60 -5.47 6.73
C GLY A 121 -3.96 -5.32 6.02
N TYR A 122 -4.77 -4.31 6.35
CA TYR A 122 -6.12 -4.14 5.79
C TYR A 122 -6.60 -2.70 5.74
N TYR A 123 -7.23 -2.32 4.63
CA TYR A 123 -7.90 -1.03 4.46
C TYR A 123 -9.28 -1.26 3.81
N THR A 124 -10.28 -0.44 4.18
CA THR A 124 -11.58 -0.43 3.53
C THR A 124 -12.20 0.96 3.47
N VAL A 125 -12.98 1.20 2.43
CA VAL A 125 -13.77 2.42 2.25
C VAL A 125 -14.97 2.15 1.36
N THR A 126 -16.05 2.91 1.53
CA THR A 126 -17.17 2.94 0.59
C THR A 126 -17.12 4.23 -0.22
N LEU A 127 -17.06 4.11 -1.56
CA LEU A 127 -17.06 5.22 -2.49
C LEU A 127 -18.51 5.72 -2.65
N ALA A 128 -18.85 6.80 -1.94
CA ALA A 128 -20.23 7.17 -1.66
C ALA A 128 -21.11 7.44 -2.91
N PRO A 129 -20.63 8.10 -3.98
CA PRO A 129 -21.43 8.32 -5.18
C PRO A 129 -21.80 7.05 -5.95
N TRP A 130 -21.06 5.96 -5.77
CA TRP A 130 -21.25 4.72 -6.53
C TRP A 130 -21.72 3.54 -5.67
N ASP A 131 -21.78 3.72 -4.35
CA ASP A 131 -22.05 2.67 -3.36
C ASP A 131 -21.14 1.43 -3.56
N VAL A 132 -19.88 1.66 -3.94
CA VAL A 132 -18.89 0.60 -4.14
C VAL A 132 -18.01 0.50 -2.90
N LYS A 133 -18.05 -0.66 -2.25
CA LYS A 133 -17.11 -0.97 -1.15
C LYS A 133 -15.79 -1.46 -1.74
N VAL A 134 -14.69 -0.83 -1.33
CA VAL A 134 -13.33 -1.23 -1.65
C VAL A 134 -12.66 -1.77 -0.40
N GLU A 135 -11.99 -2.90 -0.56
CA GLU A 135 -11.21 -3.55 0.48
C GLU A 135 -9.83 -3.92 -0.10
N LEU A 136 -8.78 -3.64 0.66
CA LEU A 136 -7.40 -3.90 0.26
C LEU A 136 -6.72 -4.79 1.29
N THR A 137 -5.94 -5.73 0.80
CA THR A 137 -4.89 -6.43 1.56
C THR A 137 -3.69 -6.69 0.64
N ALA A 138 -2.61 -7.28 1.14
CA ALA A 138 -1.42 -7.48 0.33
C ALA A 138 -0.54 -8.63 0.81
N THR A 139 0.20 -9.23 -0.14
CA THR A 139 1.45 -9.92 0.15
C THR A 139 2.61 -8.92 0.09
N ARG A 140 3.86 -9.41 0.08
CA ARG A 140 5.03 -8.53 0.01
C ARG A 140 5.13 -7.77 -1.31
N HIS A 141 4.74 -8.38 -2.44
CA HIS A 141 4.81 -7.78 -3.77
C HIS A 141 3.46 -7.63 -4.49
N VAL A 142 2.38 -8.21 -3.97
CA VAL A 142 1.08 -8.26 -4.66
C VAL A 142 0.01 -7.58 -3.82
N ALA A 143 -0.64 -6.56 -4.37
CA ALA A 143 -1.85 -5.99 -3.81
C ALA A 143 -3.06 -6.84 -4.22
N LEU A 144 -3.94 -7.14 -3.27
CA LEU A 144 -5.22 -7.79 -3.52
C LEU A 144 -6.35 -6.81 -3.21
N HIS A 145 -7.10 -6.46 -4.24
CA HIS A 145 -8.26 -5.59 -4.17
C HIS A 145 -9.52 -6.45 -4.20
N ARG A 146 -10.50 -6.10 -3.36
CA ARG A 146 -11.86 -6.66 -3.38
C ARG A 146 -12.85 -5.50 -3.52
N HIS A 147 -13.60 -5.51 -4.62
CA HIS A 147 -14.60 -4.50 -4.93
C HIS A 147 -15.99 -5.13 -4.84
N THR A 148 -16.83 -4.65 -3.94
CA THR A 148 -18.23 -5.09 -3.82
C THR A 148 -19.12 -4.03 -4.46
N PHE A 149 -19.77 -4.40 -5.56
CA PHE A 149 -20.62 -3.51 -6.33
C PHE A 149 -22.10 -3.64 -5.93
N PRO A 150 -22.90 -2.56 -6.06
CA PRO A 150 -24.35 -2.66 -6.05
C PRO A 150 -24.86 -3.33 -7.34
N ALA A 151 -26.17 -3.52 -7.48
CA ALA A 151 -26.73 -3.94 -8.76
C ALA A 151 -26.57 -2.81 -9.78
N HIS A 152 -25.86 -3.05 -10.88
CA HIS A 152 -25.60 -2.03 -11.90
C HIS A 152 -25.29 -2.64 -13.27
N GLU A 153 -25.82 -2.03 -14.34
CA GLU A 153 -25.54 -2.44 -15.74
C GLU A 153 -24.19 -1.96 -16.27
N GLN A 154 -23.59 -0.96 -15.60
CA GLN A 154 -22.32 -0.35 -15.96
C GLN A 154 -21.39 -0.24 -14.74
N ALA A 155 -21.12 -1.36 -14.06
CA ALA A 155 -20.06 -1.40 -13.06
C ALA A 155 -18.72 -1.48 -13.79
N ARG A 156 -17.70 -0.74 -13.34
CA ARG A 156 -16.43 -0.65 -14.04
C ARG A 156 -15.24 -0.73 -13.10
N VAL A 157 -14.15 -1.32 -13.60
CA VAL A 157 -12.82 -1.21 -12.98
C VAL A 157 -11.93 -0.43 -13.92
N VAL A 158 -11.48 0.74 -13.49
CA VAL A 158 -10.60 1.64 -14.25
C VAL A 158 -9.16 1.43 -13.79
N LEU A 159 -8.26 1.19 -14.75
CA LEU A 159 -6.83 1.10 -14.54
C LEU A 159 -6.14 2.28 -15.23
N ASP A 160 -5.63 3.23 -14.45
CA ASP A 160 -4.79 4.32 -14.93
C ASP A 160 -3.32 4.00 -14.64
N VAL A 161 -2.58 3.62 -15.68
CA VAL A 161 -1.16 3.27 -15.54
C VAL A 161 -0.27 4.52 -15.60
N SER A 162 -0.81 5.67 -15.99
CA SER A 162 -0.12 6.96 -16.02
C SER A 162 -0.22 7.75 -14.72
N HIS A 163 -0.97 7.25 -13.72
CA HIS A 163 -1.16 7.93 -12.44
C HIS A 163 0.16 8.23 -11.73
N VAL A 164 0.21 9.41 -11.10
CA VAL A 164 1.33 9.92 -10.30
C VAL A 164 0.78 10.75 -9.15
N LEU A 165 1.47 10.73 -8.02
CA LEU A 165 1.13 11.56 -6.88
C LEU A 165 1.56 13.01 -7.10
N TYR A 166 0.67 13.93 -6.73
CA TYR A 166 0.91 15.35 -6.83
C TYR A 166 1.50 15.91 -5.53
N GLY A 167 2.67 16.53 -5.66
CA GLY A 167 3.32 17.26 -4.58
C GLY A 167 3.04 18.75 -4.65
N THR A 168 2.84 19.36 -3.49
CA THR A 168 2.87 20.83 -3.32
C THR A 168 3.95 21.26 -2.33
N ALA A 169 4.56 20.32 -1.61
CA ALA A 169 5.61 20.61 -0.66
C ALA A 169 6.97 20.76 -1.36
N MET A 170 7.73 21.78 -0.93
CA MET A 170 9.12 22.06 -1.30
C MET A 170 9.42 22.39 -2.78
N ASN A 171 8.41 22.64 -3.63
CA ASN A 171 8.59 22.91 -5.08
C ASN A 171 9.39 21.83 -5.83
N TRP A 172 9.47 20.61 -5.30
CA TRP A 172 10.27 19.49 -5.84
C TRP A 172 9.71 18.85 -7.12
N GLY A 173 8.70 19.49 -7.76
CA GLY A 173 7.99 18.93 -8.90
C GLY A 173 7.23 17.65 -8.55
N SER A 174 6.31 17.24 -9.43
CA SER A 174 5.70 15.92 -9.38
C SER A 174 6.33 15.03 -10.45
N ALA A 175 6.24 13.71 -10.27
CA ALA A 175 6.54 12.80 -11.37
C ALA A 175 5.58 13.08 -12.54
N GLN A 176 5.98 12.68 -13.74
CA GLN A 176 5.13 12.61 -14.92
C GLN A 176 5.40 11.30 -15.65
N ALA A 177 4.34 10.67 -16.14
CA ALA A 177 4.43 9.57 -17.09
C ALA A 177 4.90 10.13 -18.45
N VAL A 178 5.86 9.45 -19.08
CA VAL A 178 6.48 9.91 -20.34
C VAL A 178 6.36 8.93 -21.49
N GLY A 179 5.94 7.70 -21.22
CA GLY A 179 5.77 6.69 -22.24
C GLY A 179 5.70 5.30 -21.64
N GLY A 180 4.78 4.52 -22.15
CA GLY A 180 4.57 3.14 -21.72
C GLY A 180 3.62 2.44 -22.66
N GLU A 181 3.34 1.19 -22.33
CA GLU A 181 2.42 0.33 -23.07
C GLU A 181 1.58 -0.48 -22.09
N LEU A 182 0.34 -0.76 -22.48
CA LEU A 182 -0.52 -1.75 -21.85
C LEU A 182 -1.07 -2.70 -22.91
N ARG A 183 -1.25 -3.96 -22.52
CA ARG A 183 -1.90 -5.01 -23.28
C ARG A 183 -2.88 -5.76 -22.39
N LEU A 184 -4.10 -5.91 -22.86
CA LEU A 184 -5.21 -6.59 -22.22
C LEU A 184 -5.49 -7.90 -22.95
N ASP A 185 -5.60 -8.98 -22.19
CA ASP A 185 -5.97 -10.31 -22.62
C ASP A 185 -7.30 -10.70 -21.97
N PRO A 186 -8.42 -10.66 -22.72
CA PRO A 186 -9.73 -10.97 -22.17
C PRO A 186 -9.89 -12.43 -21.74
N GLN A 187 -9.23 -13.35 -22.43
CA GLN A 187 -9.35 -14.78 -22.12
C GLN A 187 -8.61 -15.12 -20.83
N ALA A 188 -7.45 -14.50 -20.62
CA ALA A 188 -6.66 -14.65 -19.39
C ALA A 188 -7.15 -13.77 -18.23
N ARG A 189 -8.09 -12.84 -18.47
CA ARG A 189 -8.52 -11.79 -17.51
C ARG A 189 -7.31 -11.02 -16.97
N GLU A 190 -6.36 -10.70 -17.85
CA GLU A 190 -5.07 -10.15 -17.48
C GLU A 190 -4.78 -8.87 -18.26
N ILE A 191 -4.23 -7.86 -17.56
CA ILE A 191 -3.65 -6.67 -18.18
C ILE A 191 -2.18 -6.61 -17.77
N THR A 192 -1.30 -6.40 -18.74
CA THR A 192 0.14 -6.30 -18.53
C THR A 192 0.71 -5.09 -19.23
N GLY A 193 1.87 -4.63 -18.79
CA GLY A 193 2.50 -3.51 -19.46
C GLY A 193 3.63 -2.90 -18.66
N HIS A 194 3.98 -1.70 -19.06
CA HIS A 194 4.94 -0.87 -18.35
C HIS A 194 4.62 0.61 -18.52
N MET A 195 5.04 1.42 -17.56
CA MET A 195 5.05 2.87 -17.67
C MET A 195 6.40 3.42 -17.24
N THR A 196 6.95 4.33 -18.04
CA THR A 196 8.15 5.09 -17.69
C THR A 196 7.75 6.45 -17.15
N TYR A 197 8.34 6.82 -16.03
CA TYR A 197 8.12 8.10 -15.35
C TYR A 197 9.43 8.89 -15.25
N GLN A 198 9.32 10.20 -15.05
CA GLN A 198 10.45 11.11 -14.79
C GLN A 198 10.01 12.28 -13.90
N GLY A 199 10.95 13.08 -13.39
CA GLY A 199 10.64 14.40 -12.80
C GLY A 199 10.45 14.43 -11.29
N ALA A 200 10.25 13.29 -10.62
CA ALA A 200 10.12 13.25 -9.17
C ALA A 200 11.38 13.82 -8.50
N ARG A 201 11.18 14.66 -7.46
CA ARG A 201 12.26 15.34 -6.71
C ARG A 201 13.18 16.18 -7.60
N SER A 202 12.60 16.86 -8.60
CA SER A 202 13.34 17.66 -9.58
C SER A 202 14.41 16.88 -10.34
N SER A 203 14.30 15.54 -10.39
CA SER A 203 15.26 14.68 -11.07
C SER A 203 14.90 14.50 -12.54
N THR A 204 15.90 14.52 -13.42
CA THR A 204 15.75 14.15 -14.83
C THR A 204 15.80 12.64 -15.07
N ARG A 205 16.06 11.84 -14.03
CA ARG A 205 16.20 10.40 -14.14
C ARG A 205 14.85 9.75 -14.47
N ARG A 206 14.87 8.85 -15.45
CA ARG A 206 13.74 8.00 -15.80
C ARG A 206 13.79 6.69 -15.01
N TRP A 207 12.63 6.17 -14.68
CA TRP A 207 12.46 4.81 -14.17
C TRP A 207 11.22 4.18 -14.80
N THR A 208 11.28 2.88 -15.03
CA THR A 208 10.19 2.12 -15.64
C THR A 208 9.60 1.17 -14.60
N VAL A 209 8.27 1.16 -14.52
CA VAL A 209 7.51 0.23 -13.69
C VAL A 209 6.73 -0.68 -14.62
N TYR A 210 7.02 -1.97 -14.55
CA TYR A 210 6.28 -3.05 -15.19
C TYR A 210 5.16 -3.48 -14.26
N PHE A 211 4.03 -3.90 -14.82
CA PHE A 211 2.88 -4.32 -14.02
C PHE A 211 2.16 -5.52 -14.62
N VAL A 212 1.46 -6.24 -13.74
CA VAL A 212 0.48 -7.26 -14.07
C VAL A 212 -0.75 -7.03 -13.19
N MET A 213 -1.92 -6.97 -13.80
CA MET A 213 -3.21 -7.00 -13.13
C MET A 213 -3.99 -8.23 -13.60
N GLN A 214 -4.41 -9.08 -12.68
CA GLN A 214 -5.29 -10.22 -12.95
C GLN A 214 -6.65 -9.98 -12.29
N LEU A 215 -7.72 -10.52 -12.87
CA LEU A 215 -9.07 -10.48 -12.29
C LEU A 215 -9.65 -11.88 -12.11
N ASP A 216 -10.52 -12.04 -11.11
CA ASP A 216 -11.21 -13.30 -10.85
C ASP A 216 -12.51 -13.48 -11.63
N THR A 217 -13.01 -12.40 -12.23
CA THR A 217 -14.35 -12.32 -12.83
C THR A 217 -14.25 -11.93 -14.31
N ASP A 218 -15.03 -12.58 -15.17
CA ASP A 218 -15.16 -12.18 -16.58
C ASP A 218 -15.79 -10.77 -16.69
N PHE A 219 -15.24 -9.95 -17.57
CA PHE A 219 -15.83 -8.66 -17.93
C PHE A 219 -16.65 -8.79 -19.22
N SER A 220 -17.76 -8.05 -19.27
CA SER A 220 -18.68 -7.98 -20.40
C SER A 220 -18.16 -7.17 -21.58
N GLY A 221 -17.16 -6.33 -21.35
CA GLY A 221 -16.55 -5.47 -22.34
C GLY A 221 -15.33 -4.77 -21.77
N PHE A 222 -14.57 -4.11 -22.64
CA PHE A 222 -13.47 -3.27 -22.22
C PHE A 222 -13.21 -2.15 -23.22
N SER A 223 -12.62 -1.08 -22.73
CA SER A 223 -12.11 0.03 -23.52
C SER A 223 -10.71 0.39 -23.04
N THR A 224 -9.91 0.98 -23.92
CA THR A 224 -8.60 1.53 -23.56
C THR A 224 -8.50 2.99 -24.04
N TRP A 225 -7.58 3.77 -23.48
CA TRP A 225 -7.29 5.13 -23.94
C TRP A 225 -5.79 5.36 -24.13
N GLY A 226 -5.46 6.22 -25.09
CA GLY A 226 -4.12 6.80 -25.29
C GLY A 226 -4.04 8.26 -24.86
N SER A 227 -2.95 8.92 -25.25
CA SER A 227 -2.66 10.32 -24.89
C SER A 227 -3.71 11.32 -25.39
N GLU A 228 -4.52 10.91 -26.37
CA GLU A 228 -5.70 11.62 -26.86
C GLU A 228 -6.85 11.68 -25.83
N LEU A 229 -6.80 10.86 -24.77
CA LEU A 229 -7.79 10.77 -23.70
C LEU A 229 -9.20 10.43 -24.22
N GLN A 230 -9.27 9.55 -25.22
CA GLN A 230 -10.51 9.03 -25.79
C GLN A 230 -10.61 7.53 -25.56
N LEU A 231 -11.79 7.07 -25.14
CA LEU A 231 -12.06 5.64 -25.00
C LEU A 231 -12.17 5.00 -26.38
N GLN A 232 -11.50 3.87 -26.54
CA GLN A 232 -11.55 3.05 -27.72
C GLN A 232 -11.96 1.63 -27.31
N ALA A 233 -13.22 1.28 -27.60
CA ALA A 233 -13.80 0.00 -27.24
C ALA A 233 -13.14 -1.17 -27.98
N GLY A 234 -12.94 -2.29 -27.28
CA GLY A 234 -12.46 -3.55 -27.84
C GLY A 234 -11.00 -3.53 -28.32
N GLN A 235 -10.24 -2.47 -28.02
CA GLN A 235 -8.86 -2.32 -28.47
C GLN A 235 -7.90 -2.76 -27.36
N PRO A 236 -7.24 -3.93 -27.49
CA PRO A 236 -6.54 -4.57 -26.37
C PRO A 236 -5.17 -3.97 -26.07
N ALA A 237 -4.63 -3.09 -26.91
CA ALA A 237 -3.30 -2.53 -26.73
C ALA A 237 -3.30 -1.01 -26.85
N ARG A 238 -2.52 -0.34 -25.99
CA ARG A 238 -2.24 1.09 -26.06
C ARG A 238 -0.80 1.38 -25.72
N SER A 239 -0.27 2.39 -26.38
CA SER A 239 1.03 2.98 -26.07
C SER A 239 0.88 4.50 -25.98
N GLY A 240 1.64 5.14 -25.10
CA GLY A 240 1.56 6.59 -24.90
C GLY A 240 2.03 7.04 -23.53
N ALA A 241 2.00 8.35 -23.28
CA ALA A 241 2.36 8.95 -22.01
C ALA A 241 1.18 8.99 -21.02
N GLN A 242 -0.05 9.02 -21.53
CA GLN A 242 -1.27 8.88 -20.73
C GLN A 242 -2.08 7.73 -21.30
N ILE A 243 -2.08 6.59 -20.61
CA ILE A 243 -2.74 5.37 -21.08
C ILE A 243 -3.45 4.67 -19.92
N GLY A 244 -4.47 3.90 -20.25
CA GLY A 244 -5.15 3.03 -19.29
C GLY A 244 -6.25 2.20 -19.93
N ALA A 245 -6.94 1.46 -19.07
CA ALA A 245 -8.00 0.54 -19.45
C ALA A 245 -9.23 0.68 -18.54
N MET A 246 -10.39 0.36 -19.08
CA MET A 246 -11.66 0.32 -18.37
C MET A 246 -12.32 -1.02 -18.69
N LEU A 247 -12.62 -1.79 -17.65
CA LEU A 247 -13.26 -3.10 -17.73
C LEU A 247 -14.72 -2.96 -17.31
N ASP A 248 -15.64 -3.43 -18.14
CA ASP A 248 -17.09 -3.27 -17.94
C ASP A 248 -17.73 -4.56 -17.41
N PHE A 249 -18.54 -4.43 -16.37
CA PHE A 249 -19.25 -5.52 -15.71
C PHE A 249 -20.74 -5.20 -15.57
N LYS A 250 -21.55 -6.26 -15.67
CA LYS A 250 -22.93 -6.27 -15.18
C LYS A 250 -22.93 -6.94 -13.82
N THR A 251 -23.40 -6.23 -12.81
CA THR A 251 -23.29 -6.67 -11.42
C THR A 251 -24.66 -6.79 -10.78
N ARG A 252 -24.80 -7.78 -9.89
CA ARG A 252 -25.92 -7.88 -8.96
C ARG A 252 -25.53 -7.26 -7.62
N ALA A 253 -26.51 -6.94 -6.78
CA ALA A 253 -26.25 -6.39 -5.45
C ALA A 253 -25.31 -7.31 -4.66
N GLY A 254 -24.22 -6.75 -4.15
CA GLY A 254 -23.21 -7.50 -3.39
C GLY A 254 -22.26 -8.33 -4.26
N GLN A 255 -22.28 -8.18 -5.60
CA GLN A 255 -21.34 -8.87 -6.47
C GLN A 255 -19.91 -8.41 -6.18
N VAL A 256 -19.04 -9.37 -5.89
CA VAL A 256 -17.62 -9.12 -5.69
C VAL A 256 -16.87 -9.29 -7.01
N VAL A 257 -15.96 -8.37 -7.28
CA VAL A 257 -14.91 -8.48 -8.30
C VAL A 257 -13.57 -8.25 -7.59
N GLN A 258 -12.63 -9.17 -7.72
CA GLN A 258 -11.30 -9.03 -7.15
C GLN A 258 -10.25 -8.79 -8.23
N SER A 259 -9.20 -8.06 -7.87
CA SER A 259 -8.01 -7.92 -8.71
C SER A 259 -6.73 -8.10 -7.91
N LYS A 260 -5.76 -8.80 -8.52
CA LYS A 260 -4.38 -8.88 -8.04
C LYS A 260 -3.55 -7.93 -8.86
N VAL A 261 -2.77 -7.07 -8.22
CA VAL A 261 -1.86 -6.16 -8.91
C VAL A 261 -0.45 -6.33 -8.37
N ALA A 262 0.48 -6.65 -9.25
CA ALA A 262 1.91 -6.71 -8.94
C ALA A 262 2.67 -5.74 -9.84
N VAL A 263 3.72 -5.15 -9.29
CA VAL A 263 4.64 -4.29 -10.04
C VAL A 263 6.08 -4.78 -9.91
N SER A 264 6.92 -4.39 -10.87
CA SER A 264 8.34 -4.69 -10.89
C SER A 264 9.10 -3.57 -11.59
N TYR A 265 10.34 -3.33 -11.20
CA TYR A 265 11.26 -2.42 -11.89
C TYR A 265 12.12 -3.14 -12.94
N ARG A 266 11.95 -4.47 -13.09
CA ARG A 266 12.75 -5.28 -14.02
C ARG A 266 11.96 -5.77 -15.22
N SER A 267 10.80 -6.38 -15.01
CA SER A 267 10.01 -6.93 -16.12
C SER A 267 8.58 -7.31 -15.75
N VAL A 268 7.72 -7.45 -16.76
CA VAL A 268 6.38 -8.08 -16.63
C VAL A 268 6.50 -9.52 -16.12
N ALA A 269 7.51 -10.27 -16.57
CA ALA A 269 7.71 -11.66 -16.16
C ALA A 269 8.00 -11.78 -14.66
N LEU A 270 8.83 -10.89 -14.10
CA LEU A 270 9.10 -10.84 -12.66
C LEU A 270 7.84 -10.44 -11.88
N ALA A 271 7.12 -9.40 -12.32
CA ALA A 271 5.84 -9.02 -11.70
C ALA A 271 4.83 -10.18 -11.69
N ARG A 272 4.70 -10.91 -12.81
CA ARG A 272 3.84 -12.11 -12.88
C ARG A 272 4.29 -13.21 -11.92
N SER A 273 5.61 -13.40 -11.79
CA SER A 273 6.17 -14.44 -10.91
C SER A 273 5.78 -14.22 -9.44
N TYR A 274 5.65 -12.97 -8.99
CA TYR A 274 5.16 -12.65 -7.64
C TYR A 274 3.72 -13.08 -7.44
N ILE A 275 2.84 -12.86 -8.42
CA ILE A 275 1.46 -13.34 -8.34
C ILE A 275 1.44 -14.86 -8.25
N THR A 276 2.18 -15.56 -9.12
CA THR A 276 2.20 -17.03 -9.11
C THR A 276 2.83 -17.63 -7.87
N GLY A 277 3.85 -16.96 -7.30
CA GLY A 277 4.61 -17.46 -6.16
C GLY A 277 4.04 -17.08 -4.79
N GLU A 278 3.53 -15.85 -4.66
CA GLU A 278 3.03 -15.33 -3.38
C GLU A 278 1.51 -15.42 -3.25
N LEU A 279 0.76 -15.28 -4.35
CA LEU A 279 -0.70 -15.21 -4.32
C LEU A 279 -1.36 -15.94 -5.51
N PRO A 280 -1.20 -17.26 -5.65
CA PRO A 280 -1.87 -18.01 -6.74
C PRO A 280 -3.38 -18.10 -6.53
N ALA A 281 -3.85 -18.20 -5.29
CA ALA A 281 -5.27 -18.28 -4.94
C ALA A 281 -5.93 -16.89 -4.77
N TRP A 282 -7.25 -16.86 -4.61
CA TRP A 282 -8.07 -15.63 -4.49
C TRP A 282 -8.65 -15.39 -3.09
N GLY A 283 -8.08 -16.07 -2.07
CA GLY A 283 -8.58 -16.03 -0.70
C GLY A 283 -8.26 -14.73 0.04
N PHE A 284 -9.15 -13.73 -0.05
CA PHE A 284 -8.92 -12.42 0.56
C PHE A 284 -8.73 -12.49 2.09
N GLU A 285 -9.60 -13.22 2.80
CA GLU A 285 -9.49 -13.32 4.26
C GLU A 285 -8.23 -14.08 4.69
N GLN A 286 -7.76 -15.04 3.88
CA GLN A 286 -6.51 -15.76 4.15
C GLN A 286 -5.31 -14.82 4.03
N VAL A 287 -5.24 -14.01 2.97
CA VAL A 287 -4.16 -13.01 2.80
C VAL A 287 -4.20 -11.98 3.92
N ARG A 288 -5.40 -11.48 4.26
CA ARG A 288 -5.58 -10.55 5.37
C ARG A 288 -5.12 -11.14 6.70
N ALA A 289 -5.47 -12.40 6.97
CA ALA A 289 -5.05 -13.08 8.19
C ALA A 289 -3.53 -13.29 8.25
N ALA A 290 -2.90 -13.65 7.13
CA ALA A 290 -1.44 -13.76 7.02
C ALA A 290 -0.75 -12.41 7.26
N ALA A 291 -1.22 -11.34 6.62
CA ALA A 291 -0.72 -9.98 6.83
C ALA A 291 -0.84 -9.54 8.29
N ARG A 292 -2.00 -9.83 8.91
CA ARG A 292 -2.24 -9.57 10.34
C ARG A 292 -1.24 -10.34 11.22
N ALA A 293 -0.96 -11.59 10.91
CA ALA A 293 -0.01 -12.41 11.67
C ALA A 293 1.43 -11.87 11.58
N GLU A 294 1.87 -11.43 10.40
CA GLU A 294 3.19 -10.82 10.22
C GLU A 294 3.33 -9.51 11.00
N TRP A 295 2.31 -8.67 10.98
CA TRP A 295 2.28 -7.44 11.77
C TRP A 295 2.30 -7.72 13.28
N ALA A 296 1.53 -8.71 13.74
CA ALA A 296 1.53 -9.11 15.15
C ALA A 296 2.94 -9.55 15.58
N GLN A 297 3.61 -10.36 14.75
CA GLN A 297 4.97 -10.80 15.00
C GLN A 297 5.95 -9.62 15.04
N ALA A 298 5.89 -8.69 14.08
CA ALA A 298 6.77 -7.53 14.02
C ALA A 298 6.61 -6.62 15.24
N LEU A 299 5.36 -6.31 15.64
CA LEU A 299 5.09 -5.42 16.77
C LEU A 299 5.32 -6.07 18.14
N SER A 300 5.22 -7.40 18.23
CA SER A 300 5.50 -8.14 19.47
C SER A 300 6.96 -8.07 19.94
N ARG A 301 7.87 -7.58 19.10
CA ARG A 301 9.28 -7.33 19.45
C ARG A 301 9.46 -6.31 20.55
N VAL A 302 8.47 -5.44 20.76
CA VAL A 302 8.47 -4.48 21.88
C VAL A 302 7.11 -4.50 22.58
N GLN A 303 7.11 -4.90 23.84
CA GLN A 303 5.93 -4.91 24.68
C GLN A 303 6.08 -3.84 25.76
N VAL A 304 5.06 -2.99 25.89
CA VAL A 304 5.03 -1.91 26.87
C VAL A 304 3.91 -2.17 27.88
N GLU A 305 4.24 -2.03 29.16
CA GLU A 305 3.28 -2.10 30.26
C GLU A 305 2.95 -0.69 30.77
N GLY A 306 1.71 -0.49 31.21
CA GLY A 306 1.24 0.81 31.69
C GLY A 306 0.92 1.82 30.57
N GLY A 307 0.80 3.09 30.96
CA GLY A 307 0.34 4.18 30.08
C GLY A 307 -1.18 4.21 29.87
N THR A 308 -1.65 5.27 29.23
CA THR A 308 -3.04 5.41 28.77
C THR A 308 -3.24 4.71 27.41
N ASP A 309 -4.50 4.46 27.03
CA ASP A 309 -4.80 3.93 25.68
C ASP A 309 -4.28 4.85 24.57
N ALA A 310 -4.32 6.17 24.78
CA ALA A 310 -3.76 7.14 23.84
C ALA A 310 -2.24 6.97 23.71
N GLN A 311 -1.51 6.78 24.82
CA GLN A 311 -0.06 6.55 24.79
C GLN A 311 0.30 5.23 24.12
N ARG A 312 -0.42 4.14 24.43
CA ARG A 312 -0.24 2.86 23.73
C ARG A 312 -0.52 2.99 22.24
N ARG A 313 -1.58 3.72 21.86
CA ARG A 313 -1.90 3.98 20.45
C ARG A 313 -0.79 4.73 19.73
N MET A 314 -0.28 5.82 20.32
CA MET A 314 0.85 6.55 19.77
C MET A 314 2.09 5.68 19.62
N PHE A 315 2.42 4.89 20.66
CA PHE A 315 3.60 4.03 20.66
C PHE A 315 3.53 2.96 19.56
N TYR A 316 2.47 2.16 19.53
CA TYR A 316 2.35 1.06 18.55
C TYR A 316 2.14 1.58 17.13
N THR A 317 1.51 2.73 16.95
CA THR A 317 1.42 3.37 15.64
C THR A 317 2.79 3.87 15.17
N ALA A 318 3.60 4.49 16.04
CA ALA A 318 4.96 4.89 15.70
C ALA A 318 5.84 3.67 15.36
N LEU A 319 5.74 2.59 16.14
CA LEU A 319 6.45 1.34 15.87
C LEU A 319 6.01 0.72 14.54
N TYR A 320 4.72 0.75 14.20
CA TYR A 320 4.19 0.37 12.89
C TYR A 320 4.84 1.18 11.76
N ARG A 321 4.95 2.51 11.91
CA ARG A 321 5.57 3.38 10.88
C ARG A 321 7.06 3.08 10.66
N VAL A 322 7.81 2.74 11.71
CA VAL A 322 9.23 2.33 11.59
C VAL A 322 9.39 1.10 10.70
N HIS A 323 8.37 0.23 10.64
CA HIS A 323 8.37 -0.96 9.81
C HIS A 323 7.85 -0.73 8.39
N LEU A 324 7.47 0.50 7.99
CA LEU A 324 6.99 0.75 6.62
C LEU A 324 8.12 1.11 5.64
N THR A 325 9.30 1.51 6.14
CA THR A 325 10.43 1.97 5.32
C THR A 325 11.74 1.69 6.06
N PRO A 326 12.81 1.21 5.38
CA PRO A 326 12.90 0.95 3.94
C PRO A 326 12.13 -0.31 3.53
N ASN A 327 11.91 -0.50 2.24
CA ASN A 327 11.18 -1.64 1.72
C ASN A 327 12.15 -2.72 1.25
N ASP A 328 11.78 -3.98 1.44
CA ASP A 328 12.55 -5.13 0.99
C ASP A 328 12.34 -5.30 -0.53
N TRP A 329 13.30 -4.81 -1.31
CA TRP A 329 13.36 -4.89 -2.76
C TRP A 329 14.17 -6.11 -3.24
N THR A 330 14.29 -7.15 -2.40
CA THR A 330 14.99 -8.38 -2.78
C THR A 330 14.36 -9.00 -4.03
N GLY A 331 15.17 -9.20 -5.07
CA GLY A 331 14.74 -9.65 -6.40
C GLY A 331 14.49 -8.52 -7.42
N GLU A 332 14.19 -7.32 -6.93
CA GLU A 332 14.00 -6.09 -7.72
C GLU A 332 15.30 -5.28 -7.88
N ALA A 333 16.31 -5.57 -7.07
CA ALA A 333 17.62 -4.94 -7.15
C ALA A 333 18.23 -5.05 -8.57
N PRO A 334 18.85 -3.99 -9.10
CA PRO A 334 19.71 -4.08 -10.26
C PRO A 334 20.75 -5.21 -10.12
N GLU A 335 20.96 -6.00 -11.17
CA GLU A 335 21.83 -7.19 -11.13
C GLU A 335 23.25 -6.91 -10.61
N ARG A 336 23.78 -5.72 -10.89
CA ARG A 336 25.10 -5.26 -10.39
C ARG A 336 25.22 -5.22 -8.86
N TYR A 337 24.10 -5.16 -8.13
CA TYR A 337 24.10 -5.15 -6.65
C TYR A 337 24.04 -6.57 -6.05
N GLY A 338 24.02 -7.61 -6.90
CA GLY A 338 24.02 -9.02 -6.49
C GLY A 338 22.64 -9.53 -6.08
N HIS A 339 22.62 -10.78 -5.58
CA HIS A 339 21.38 -11.52 -5.28
C HIS A 339 21.06 -11.63 -3.77
N GLY A 340 21.65 -10.75 -2.96
CA GLY A 340 21.42 -10.70 -1.52
C GLY A 340 20.16 -9.93 -1.15
N ARG A 341 19.88 -9.83 0.16
CA ARG A 341 18.83 -8.94 0.66
C ARG A 341 19.14 -7.50 0.26
N TYR A 342 18.14 -6.82 -0.29
CA TYR A 342 18.29 -5.46 -0.80
C TYR A 342 17.13 -4.61 -0.30
N PHE A 343 17.45 -3.53 0.42
CA PHE A 343 16.48 -2.64 1.03
C PHE A 343 16.58 -1.25 0.42
N GLU A 344 15.49 -0.78 -0.17
CA GLU A 344 15.43 0.52 -0.81
C GLU A 344 14.02 1.10 -0.64
N ASN A 345 13.92 2.43 -0.73
CA ASN A 345 12.74 3.26 -0.94
C ASN A 345 13.09 4.67 -0.41
N ILE A 346 14.10 5.30 -1.02
CA ILE A 346 14.75 6.51 -0.56
C ILE A 346 15.12 6.36 0.93
N LEU A 347 16.32 5.84 1.21
CA LEU A 347 16.77 5.52 2.57
C LEU A 347 16.77 6.70 3.58
N CYS A 348 16.52 7.93 3.11
CA CYS A 348 16.36 9.15 3.92
C CYS A 348 17.41 9.26 5.04
N LEU A 349 18.68 8.98 4.69
CA LEU A 349 19.76 8.79 5.66
C LEU A 349 20.00 10.02 6.53
N TRP A 350 19.63 11.22 6.07
CA TRP A 350 19.68 12.42 6.91
C TRP A 350 18.77 12.27 8.13
N ASP A 351 17.60 11.64 8.01
CA ASP A 351 16.65 11.41 9.11
C ASP A 351 16.87 10.09 9.83
N THR A 352 16.98 9.00 9.07
CA THR A 352 16.86 7.63 9.57
C THR A 352 18.05 7.18 10.42
N PHE A 353 19.22 7.82 10.29
CA PHE A 353 20.39 7.51 11.11
C PHE A 353 20.21 7.91 12.59
N ARG A 354 19.31 8.86 12.90
CA ARG A 354 19.18 9.45 14.23
C ARG A 354 18.50 8.52 15.22
N THR A 355 17.38 7.92 14.84
CA THR A 355 16.59 7.05 15.73
C THR A 355 16.03 5.79 15.06
N PRO A 356 15.49 5.79 13.83
CA PRO A 356 14.92 4.56 13.26
C PRO A 356 15.97 3.45 13.06
N TYR A 357 17.10 3.73 12.42
CA TYR A 357 18.12 2.71 12.15
C TYR A 357 18.84 2.23 13.41
N PRO A 358 19.21 3.11 14.38
CA PRO A 358 19.63 2.65 15.70
C PRO A 358 18.62 1.70 16.35
N LEU A 359 17.32 2.00 16.32
CA LEU A 359 16.29 1.11 16.85
C LEU A 359 16.28 -0.25 16.12
N LEU A 360 16.37 -0.26 14.78
CA LEU A 360 16.39 -1.51 14.01
C LEU A 360 17.59 -2.41 14.37
N THR A 361 18.72 -1.88 14.87
CA THR A 361 19.82 -2.72 15.37
C THR A 361 19.40 -3.62 16.54
N LEU A 362 18.41 -3.18 17.32
CA LEU A 362 17.91 -3.90 18.51
C LEU A 362 16.76 -4.84 18.15
N ILE A 363 15.79 -4.36 17.38
CA ILE A 363 14.52 -5.07 17.17
C ILE A 363 14.45 -5.82 15.83
N GLN A 364 15.28 -5.45 14.85
CA GLN A 364 15.29 -6.01 13.50
C GLN A 364 16.72 -6.09 12.92
N PRO A 365 17.69 -6.72 13.61
CA PRO A 365 19.11 -6.66 13.22
C PRO A 365 19.38 -7.19 11.80
N GLN A 366 18.62 -8.18 11.34
CA GLN A 366 18.76 -8.72 9.98
C GLN A 366 18.32 -7.73 8.89
N VAL A 367 17.30 -6.90 9.16
CA VAL A 367 16.89 -5.82 8.26
C VAL A 367 18.00 -4.78 8.21
N GLN A 368 18.54 -4.40 9.37
CA GLN A 368 19.66 -3.45 9.45
C GLN A 368 20.90 -3.95 8.69
N THR A 369 21.24 -5.24 8.77
CA THR A 369 22.30 -5.84 7.94
C THR A 369 22.00 -5.70 6.45
N GLY A 370 20.77 -5.95 6.02
CA GLY A 370 20.34 -5.76 4.63
C GLY A 370 20.46 -4.31 4.15
N ILE A 371 20.11 -3.35 5.00
CA ILE A 371 20.28 -1.91 4.71
C ILE A 371 21.76 -1.57 4.52
N VAL A 372 22.63 -2.02 5.42
CA VAL A 372 24.09 -1.79 5.30
C VAL A 372 24.64 -2.41 4.03
N ASN A 373 24.25 -3.64 3.69
CA ASN A 373 24.67 -4.29 2.45
C ASN A 373 24.22 -3.52 1.21
N THR A 374 23.02 -2.93 1.24
CA THR A 374 22.51 -2.07 0.16
C THR A 374 23.36 -0.82 0.00
N LEU A 375 23.74 -0.17 1.09
CA LEU A 375 24.63 1.00 1.08
C LEU A 375 26.03 0.65 0.53
N LEU A 376 26.58 -0.50 0.91
CA LEU A 376 27.84 -0.99 0.38
C LEU A 376 27.75 -1.28 -1.12
N ALA A 377 26.61 -1.80 -1.59
CA ALA A 377 26.37 -2.05 -3.01
C ALA A 377 26.28 -0.74 -3.82
N TYR A 378 25.85 0.38 -3.23
CA TYR A 378 25.89 1.70 -3.88
C TYR A 378 27.28 2.31 -3.98
N HIS A 379 28.13 2.00 -3.02
CA HIS A 379 29.49 2.52 -2.98
C HIS A 379 30.42 1.82 -3.99
N ARG A 380 30.19 0.53 -4.22
CA ARG A 380 30.87 -0.27 -5.25
C ARG A 380 30.34 0.08 -6.63
#